data_AF-A0A2S7W8B3-F1
#
_entry.id   AF-A0A2S7W8B3-F1
#
_cell.length_a   1.000
_cell.length_b   1.000
_cell.length_c   1.000
_cell.angle_alpha   90.00
_cell.angle_beta   90.00
_cell.angle_gamma   90.00
#
_symmetry.space_group_name_H-M   'P 1'
#
loop_
_entity.id
_entity.type
_entity.pdbx_description
1 polymer ?
#
loop_
_entity_poly.entity_id
_entity_poly.type
_entity_poly.pdbx_seq_one_letter_code
_entity_poly.pdbx_strand_id
1 'polypeptide(L)'
;MEEVKNQNELDAFAKKYVKEIELDSPSKDFTSLLMQRIENQKSVVFSQQELISKKGWFAILTVAILVFFFSSKTSEKSMITIPELDFSFLSKMKFSQTFEFLSLSNITLIALLLFGGMLIFQLLYLKNHFDKRFE
;
A
#
# COMPACT_ATOMS: atom_id res chain seq x y z
N MET A 1 -3.71 22.70 49.55
CA MET A 1 -2.31 22.67 50.04
C MET A 1 -1.92 21.30 50.58
N GLU A 2 -2.84 20.54 51.19
CA GLU A 2 -2.56 19.19 51.72
C GLU A 2 -2.25 18.12 50.66
N GLU A 3 -2.92 18.12 49.50
CA GLU A 3 -2.68 17.10 48.45
C GLU A 3 -1.27 17.16 47.84
N VAL A 4 -0.71 18.35 47.66
CA VAL A 4 0.65 18.56 47.12
C VAL A 4 1.72 18.08 48.13
N LYS A 5 1.45 18.23 49.42
CA LYS A 5 2.34 17.76 50.49
C LYS A 5 2.43 16.23 50.50
N ASN A 6 1.30 15.54 50.32
CA ASN A 6 1.26 14.08 50.23
C ASN A 6 2.01 13.53 49.01
N GLN A 7 1.94 14.18 47.84
CA GLN A 7 2.70 13.74 46.65
C GLN A 7 4.21 13.89 46.83
N ASN A 8 4.66 14.97 47.48
CA ASN A 8 6.07 15.18 47.77
C ASN A 8 6.61 14.17 48.81
N GLU A 9 5.80 13.80 49.80
CA GLU A 9 6.16 12.78 50.79
C GLU A 9 6.26 11.38 50.15
N LEU A 10 5.35 11.05 49.23
CA LEU A 10 5.39 9.81 48.45
C LEU A 10 6.59 9.77 47.49
N ASP A 11 6.92 10.87 46.81
CA ASP A 11 8.09 10.98 45.94
C ASP A 11 9.40 10.88 46.74
N ALA A 12 9.47 11.54 47.91
CA ALA A 12 10.62 11.46 48.80
C ALA A 12 10.82 10.03 49.34
N PHE A 13 9.72 9.34 49.67
CA PHE A 13 9.75 7.94 50.06
C PHE A 13 10.25 7.05 48.92
N ALA A 14 9.68 7.16 47.72
CA ALA A 14 10.10 6.39 46.55
C ALA A 14 11.59 6.62 46.22
N LYS A 15 12.06 7.87 46.23
CA LYS A 15 13.47 8.20 46.00
C LYS A 15 14.41 7.62 47.04
N LYS A 16 14.00 7.57 48.32
CA LYS A 16 14.81 6.97 49.38
C LYS A 16 15.01 5.47 49.13
N TYR A 17 13.93 4.75 48.84
CA TYR A 17 14.01 3.31 48.58
C TYR A 17 14.78 3.00 47.29
N VAL A 18 14.57 3.77 46.21
CA VAL A 18 15.31 3.57 44.95
C VAL A 18 16.81 3.83 45.13
N LYS A 19 17.20 4.72 46.04
CA LYS A 19 18.60 5.05 46.32
C LYS A 19 19.27 4.06 47.28
N GLU A 20 18.50 3.39 48.14
CA GLU A 20 18.98 2.35 49.05
C GLU A 20 19.14 0.99 48.37
N ILE A 21 18.54 0.80 47.19
CA ILE A 21 18.82 -0.36 46.35
C ILE A 21 20.21 -0.20 45.74
N GLU A 22 21.09 -1.17 45.96
CA GLU A 22 22.37 -1.25 45.24
C GLU A 22 22.07 -1.34 43.74
N LEU A 23 22.51 -0.32 42.99
CA LEU A 23 22.38 -0.30 41.54
C LEU A 23 23.32 -1.36 40.97
N ASP A 24 22.77 -2.52 40.63
CA ASP A 24 23.46 -3.52 39.82
C ASP A 24 23.86 -2.86 38.50
N SER A 25 25.17 -2.62 38.35
CA SER A 25 25.69 -2.16 37.07
C SER A 25 25.66 -3.33 36.09
N PRO A 26 25.20 -3.13 34.84
CA PRO A 26 25.30 -4.18 33.84
C PRO A 26 26.77 -4.60 33.69
N SER A 27 26.98 -5.84 33.23
CA SER A 27 28.32 -6.33 32.89
C SER A 27 29.04 -5.31 31.99
N LYS A 28 30.37 -5.21 32.14
CA LYS A 28 31.22 -4.34 31.30
C LYS A 28 31.01 -4.61 29.80
N ASP A 29 30.65 -5.85 29.45
CA ASP A 29 30.45 -6.28 28.08
C ASP A 29 28.99 -6.20 27.61
N PHE A 30 28.08 -5.68 28.44
CA PHE A 30 26.65 -5.62 28.14
C PHE A 30 26.35 -4.91 26.81
N THR A 31 26.95 -3.73 26.60
CA THR A 31 26.77 -2.96 25.36
C THR A 31 27.36 -3.67 24.15
N SER A 32 28.50 -4.35 24.32
CA SER A 32 29.15 -5.15 23.28
C SER A 32 28.26 -6.33 22.86
N LEU A 33 27.75 -7.09 23.83
CA LEU A 33 26.85 -8.23 23.62
C LEU A 33 25.51 -7.79 23.02
N LEU A 34 24.99 -6.63 23.44
CA LEU A 34 23.79 -6.06 22.85
C LEU A 34 24.00 -5.66 21.40
N MET A 35 25.07 -4.92 21.08
CA MET A 35 25.34 -4.52 19.70
C MET A 35 25.64 -5.72 18.82
N GLN A 36 26.36 -6.72 19.32
CA GLN A 36 26.59 -7.98 18.60
C GLN A 36 25.26 -8.72 18.34
N ARG A 37 24.33 -8.72 19.31
CA ARG A 37 23.00 -9.32 19.13
C ARG A 37 22.14 -8.52 18.16
N ILE A 38 22.19 -7.19 18.20
CA ILE A 38 21.46 -6.30 17.29
C ILE A 38 22.01 -6.41 15.86
N GLU A 39 23.33 -6.53 15.69
CA GLU A 39 23.97 -6.72 14.39
C GLU A 39 23.68 -8.12 13.82
N ASN A 40 23.64 -9.15 14.67
CA ASN A 40 23.24 -10.51 14.28
C ASN A 40 21.73 -10.67 14.08
N GLN A 41 20.91 -9.84 14.73
CA GLN A 41 19.58 -9.48 14.24
C GLN A 41 19.76 -8.54 13.05
N LYS A 42 20.44 -9.05 12.00
CA LYS A 42 20.33 -8.51 10.65
C LYS A 42 18.87 -8.21 10.49
N SER A 43 18.61 -6.93 10.37
CA SER A 43 17.30 -6.38 10.14
C SER A 43 16.62 -7.35 9.18
N VAL A 44 15.36 -7.65 9.48
CA VAL A 44 14.41 -7.78 8.39
C VAL A 44 14.53 -6.43 7.68
N VAL A 45 15.58 -6.29 6.84
CA VAL A 45 15.75 -5.22 5.91
C VAL A 45 14.39 -5.27 5.28
N PHE A 46 13.64 -4.18 5.42
CA PHE A 46 12.50 -3.94 4.58
C PHE A 46 13.07 -4.01 3.17
N SER A 47 13.16 -5.24 2.66
CA SER A 47 13.40 -5.55 1.27
C SER A 47 12.24 -4.83 0.68
N GLN A 48 12.54 -3.69 0.06
CA GLN A 48 11.59 -2.98 -0.75
C GLN A 48 11.26 -3.99 -1.84
N GLN A 49 10.25 -4.79 -1.54
CA GLN A 49 9.81 -5.85 -2.41
C GLN A 49 9.28 -5.09 -3.60
N GLU A 50 10.05 -5.16 -4.70
CA GLU A 50 9.71 -4.49 -5.93
C GLU A 50 8.23 -4.79 -6.21
N LEU A 51 7.39 -3.73 -6.24
CA LEU A 51 5.92 -3.84 -6.36
C LEU A 51 5.52 -4.70 -7.57
N ILE A 52 6.38 -4.74 -8.58
CA ILE A 52 6.31 -5.59 -9.75
C ILE A 52 7.63 -6.38 -9.84
N SER A 53 7.53 -7.70 -9.82
CA SER A 53 8.66 -8.59 -10.12
C SER A 53 9.28 -8.25 -11.48
N LYS A 54 10.59 -8.45 -11.64
CA LYS A 54 11.31 -8.34 -12.92
C LYS A 54 10.59 -9.06 -14.08
N LYS A 55 9.88 -10.17 -13.80
CA LYS A 55 9.05 -10.90 -14.77
C LYS A 55 7.79 -10.12 -15.18
N GLY A 56 7.16 -9.40 -14.25
CA GLY A 56 6.00 -8.55 -14.51
C GLY A 56 6.34 -7.33 -15.36
N TRP A 57 7.54 -6.77 -15.20
CA TRP A 57 8.06 -5.73 -16.10
C TRP A 57 8.21 -6.22 -17.54
N PHE A 58 8.68 -7.46 -17.73
CA PHE A 58 8.76 -8.07 -19.05
C PHE A 58 7.37 -8.26 -19.69
N ALA A 59 6.38 -8.68 -18.90
CA ALA A 59 4.99 -8.81 -19.35
C ALA A 59 4.40 -7.47 -19.80
N ILE A 60 4.59 -6.41 -19.02
CA ILE A 60 4.14 -5.04 -19.36
C ILE A 60 4.81 -4.56 -20.65
N LEU A 61 6.11 -4.78 -20.79
CA LEU A 61 6.86 -4.44 -22.01
C LEU A 61 6.29 -5.16 -23.23
N THR A 62 6.04 -6.47 -23.14
CA THR A 62 5.48 -7.25 -24.25
C THR A 62 4.08 -6.77 -24.64
N VAL A 63 3.22 -6.42 -23.68
CA VAL A 63 1.88 -5.88 -23.97
C VAL A 63 1.99 -4.51 -24.64
N ALA A 64 2.87 -3.64 -24.15
CA ALA A 64 3.10 -2.32 -24.76
C ALA A 64 3.58 -2.43 -26.20
N ILE A 65 4.51 -3.36 -26.47
CA ILE A 65 5.01 -3.64 -27.83
C ILE A 65 3.87 -4.15 -28.71
N LEU A 66 3.06 -5.10 -28.25
CA LEU A 66 1.92 -5.61 -29.01
C LEU A 66 0.93 -4.49 -29.37
N VAL A 67 0.56 -3.63 -28.41
CA VAL A 67 -0.34 -2.50 -28.65
C VAL A 67 0.26 -1.51 -29.64
N PHE A 68 1.56 -1.22 -29.52
CA PHE A 68 2.27 -0.32 -30.44
C PHE A 68 2.27 -0.88 -31.88
N PHE A 69 2.61 -2.16 -32.05
CA PHE A 69 2.60 -2.81 -33.37
C PHE A 69 1.19 -2.92 -33.95
N PHE A 70 0.18 -3.24 -33.14
CA PHE A 70 -1.22 -3.25 -33.56
C PHE A 70 -1.69 -1.86 -33.99
N SER A 71 -1.31 -0.81 -33.26
CA SER A 71 -1.64 0.58 -33.61
C SER A 71 -0.97 1.01 -34.92
N SER A 72 0.30 0.65 -35.15
CA SER A 72 1.00 1.00 -36.41
C SER A 72 0.51 0.21 -37.63
N LYS A 73 -0.02 -1.00 -37.45
CA LYS A 73 -0.61 -1.81 -38.53
C LYS A 73 -2.03 -1.38 -38.92
N THR A 74 -2.67 -0.51 -38.13
CA THR A 74 -4.06 -0.07 -38.33
C THR A 74 -4.19 1.12 -39.32
N SER A 75 -3.17 1.41 -40.13
CA SER A 75 -3.31 2.37 -41.26
C SER A 75 -3.88 1.73 -42.54
N GLU A 76 -3.96 0.40 -42.64
CA GLU A 76 -4.56 -0.26 -43.80
C GLU A 76 -5.61 -1.29 -43.38
N LYS A 77 -6.88 -0.91 -43.58
CA LYS A 77 -8.08 -1.76 -43.66
C LYS A 77 -8.23 -2.81 -42.55
N SER A 78 -8.94 -2.41 -41.49
CA SER A 78 -10.08 -3.15 -40.91
C SER A 78 -10.01 -4.68 -40.93
N MET A 79 -8.96 -5.26 -40.35
CA MET A 79 -8.85 -6.72 -40.13
C MET A 79 -8.78 -7.07 -38.65
N ILE A 80 -9.36 -6.22 -37.81
CA ILE A 80 -9.69 -6.54 -36.43
C ILE A 80 -11.17 -6.27 -36.32
N THR A 81 -11.97 -7.33 -36.49
CA THR A 81 -13.37 -7.29 -36.05
C THR A 81 -13.32 -7.29 -34.53
N ILE A 82 -13.05 -6.13 -33.95
CA ILE A 82 -13.40 -5.88 -32.56
C ILE A 82 -14.90 -6.19 -32.54
N PRO A 83 -15.37 -7.19 -31.77
CA PRO A 83 -16.80 -7.40 -31.65
C PRO A 83 -17.39 -6.05 -31.28
N GLU A 84 -18.37 -5.57 -32.04
CA GLU A 84 -19.11 -4.37 -31.68
C GLU A 84 -19.68 -4.65 -30.29
N LEU A 85 -18.98 -4.18 -29.27
CA LEU A 85 -19.42 -4.23 -27.90
C LEU A 85 -20.66 -3.33 -27.90
N ASP A 86 -21.83 -3.97 -27.93
CA ASP A 86 -23.08 -3.25 -27.93
C ASP A 86 -23.28 -2.59 -26.56
N PHE A 87 -22.86 -1.33 -26.48
CA PHE A 87 -23.00 -0.49 -25.30
C PHE A 87 -24.42 0.10 -25.17
N SER A 88 -25.41 -0.45 -25.87
CA SER A 88 -26.83 -0.10 -25.71
C SER A 88 -27.32 -0.25 -24.25
N PHE A 89 -26.64 -1.06 -23.43
CA PHE A 89 -26.89 -1.09 -21.98
C PHE A 89 -26.51 0.22 -21.27
N LEU A 90 -25.41 0.86 -21.64
CA LEU A 90 -24.98 2.15 -21.06
C LEU A 90 -25.89 3.29 -21.51
N SER A 91 -26.40 3.27 -22.74
CA SER A 91 -27.36 4.27 -23.21
C SER A 91 -28.75 4.13 -22.54
N LYS A 92 -29.09 2.91 -22.12
CA LYS A 92 -30.29 2.64 -21.29
C LYS A 92 -30.08 3.01 -19.82
N MET A 93 -28.85 3.00 -19.31
CA MET A 93 -28.50 3.62 -18.04
C MET A 93 -28.52 5.14 -18.19
N LYS A 94 -29.71 5.72 -18.19
CA LYS A 94 -29.90 7.15 -17.97
C LYS A 94 -29.35 7.46 -16.57
N PHE A 95 -28.08 7.82 -16.49
CA PHE A 95 -27.54 8.49 -15.30
C PHE A 95 -28.46 9.68 -15.07
N SER A 96 -29.17 9.64 -13.95
CA SER A 96 -30.10 10.67 -13.53
C SER A 96 -29.46 12.04 -13.73
N GLN A 97 -30.26 13.05 -14.05
CA GLN A 97 -29.92 14.41 -14.47
C GLN A 97 -28.94 15.16 -13.54
N THR A 98 -28.53 14.55 -12.42
CA THR A 98 -27.51 15.03 -11.48
C THR A 98 -26.10 15.09 -12.05
N PHE A 99 -25.80 14.42 -13.17
CA PHE A 99 -24.49 14.48 -13.84
C PHE A 99 -24.50 15.29 -15.15
N GLU A 100 -25.58 16.02 -15.47
CA GLU A 100 -25.64 16.85 -16.69
C GLU A 100 -24.57 17.96 -16.73
N PHE A 101 -24.02 18.37 -15.59
CA PHE A 101 -22.89 19.31 -15.54
C PHE A 101 -21.58 18.72 -16.11
N LEU A 102 -21.47 17.39 -16.15
CA LEU A 102 -20.32 16.67 -16.65
C LEU A 102 -20.69 16.08 -18.02
N SER A 103 -20.55 16.89 -19.08
CA SER A 103 -20.65 16.47 -20.49
C SER A 103 -19.52 15.50 -20.87
N LEU A 104 -19.50 14.33 -20.24
CA LEU A 104 -18.51 13.29 -20.48
C LEU A 104 -18.92 12.46 -21.69
N SER A 105 -17.99 12.30 -22.62
CA SER A 105 -18.18 11.38 -23.74
C SER A 105 -18.30 9.94 -23.25
N ASN A 106 -19.03 9.09 -23.99
CA ASN A 106 -19.22 7.67 -23.65
C ASN A 106 -17.88 6.95 -23.41
N ILE A 107 -16.84 7.29 -24.16
CA ILE A 107 -15.49 6.75 -23.98
C ILE A 107 -14.88 7.13 -22.62
N THR A 108 -15.15 8.35 -22.13
CA THR A 108 -14.66 8.83 -20.84
C THR A 108 -15.38 8.13 -19.68
N LEU A 109 -16.68 7.86 -19.82
CA LEU A 109 -17.44 7.08 -18.83
C LEU A 109 -16.94 5.63 -18.76
N ILE A 110 -16.67 5.01 -19.90
CA ILE A 110 -16.11 3.64 -19.96
C ILE A 110 -14.71 3.61 -19.32
N ALA A 111 -13.86 4.59 -19.65
CA ALA A 111 -12.53 4.69 -19.06
C ALA A 111 -12.60 4.87 -17.54
N LEU A 112 -13.51 5.71 -17.04
CA LEU A 112 -13.71 5.93 -15.62
C LEU A 112 -14.19 4.66 -14.90
N LEU A 113 -15.11 3.91 -15.51
CA LEU A 113 -15.65 2.68 -14.95
C LEU A 113 -14.59 1.57 -14.90
N LEU A 114 -13.82 1.41 -15.98
CA LEU A 114 -12.69 0.47 -16.02
C LEU A 114 -11.60 0.84 -15.02
N PHE A 115 -11.23 2.12 -14.94
CA PHE A 115 -10.21 2.60 -14.01
C PHE A 115 -10.67 2.42 -12.55
N GLY A 116 -11.90 2.78 -12.23
CA GLY A 116 -12.49 2.57 -10.89
C GLY A 116 -12.53 1.08 -10.52
N GLY A 117 -12.95 0.21 -11.45
CA GLY A 117 -12.95 -1.24 -11.24
C GLY A 117 -11.54 -1.79 -10.99
N MET A 118 -10.55 -1.30 -11.73
CA MET A 118 -9.15 -1.69 -11.56
C MET A 118 -8.59 -1.27 -10.19
N LEU A 119 -8.92 -0.07 -9.71
CA LEU A 119 -8.54 0.39 -8.36
C LEU A 119 -9.13 -0.52 -7.28
N ILE A 120 -10.41 -0.89 -7.39
CA ILE A 120 -11.06 -1.81 -6.43
C ILE A 120 -10.37 -3.17 -6.44
N PHE A 121 -10.06 -3.71 -7.63
CA PHE A 121 -9.33 -4.97 -7.76
C PHE A 121 -7.95 -4.90 -7.11
N GLN A 122 -7.22 -3.81 -7.34
CA GLN A 122 -5.91 -3.57 -6.71
C GLN A 122 -6.02 -3.50 -5.18
N LEU A 123 -7.05 -2.84 -4.64
CA LEU A 123 -7.30 -2.77 -3.20
C LEU A 123 -7.60 -4.15 -2.60
N LEU A 124 -8.44 -4.96 -3.25
CA LEU A 124 -8.74 -6.33 -2.80
C LEU A 124 -7.50 -7.24 -2.85
N TYR A 125 -6.71 -7.13 -3.91
CA TYR A 125 -5.46 -7.88 -4.05
C TYR A 125 -4.47 -7.51 -2.93
N LEU A 126 -4.32 -6.21 -2.66
CA LEU A 126 -3.41 -5.72 -1.63
C LEU A 126 -3.90 -6.13 -0.23
N LYS A 127 -5.21 -6.04 0.04
CA LYS A 127 -5.81 -6.53 1.30
C LYS A 127 -5.49 -8.00 1.52
N ASN A 128 -5.73 -8.85 0.52
CA ASN A 128 -5.46 -10.28 0.63
C ASN A 128 -3.97 -10.61 0.79
N HIS A 129 -3.06 -9.79 0.25
CA HIS A 129 -1.62 -9.96 0.46
C HIS A 129 -1.19 -9.62 1.89
N PHE A 130 -1.75 -8.57 2.49
CA PHE A 130 -1.45 -8.21 3.88
C PHE A 130 -2.10 -9.16 4.89
N ASP A 131 -3.35 -9.59 4.67
CA ASP A 131 -4.02 -10.56 5.56
C ASP A 131 -3.19 -11.85 5.71
N LYS A 132 -2.52 -12.32 4.64
CA LYS A 132 -1.64 -13.51 4.65
C LYS A 132 -0.29 -13.32 5.35
N ARG A 133 0.10 -12.10 5.72
CA ARG A 133 1.38 -11.84 6.43
C ARG A 133 1.23 -11.64 7.93
N PHE A 134 0.00 -11.48 8.41
CA PHE A 134 -0.31 -11.25 9.82
C PHE A 134 -0.99 -12.45 10.50
N GLU A 135 -1.11 -13.60 9.81
CA GLU A 135 -1.16 -14.95 10.40
C GLU A 135 0.26 -15.52 10.51
#